data_AF-A0A356DZ81-F1
#
_entry.id   AF-A0A356DZ81-F1
#
_cell.length_a   1.000
_cell.length_b   1.000
_cell.length_c   1.000
_cell.angle_alpha   90.00
_cell.angle_beta   90.00
_cell.angle_gamma   90.00
#
_symmetry.space_group_name_H-M   'P 1'
#
loop_
_entity.id
_entity.type
_entity.pdbx_description
1 polymer ?
#
loop_
_entity_poly.entity_id
_entity_poly.type
_entity_poly.pdbx_seq_one_letter_code
_entity_poly.pdbx_strand_id
1 'polypeptide(L)'
;MNKKGLKTTILLLLLFCLSLSFLASQPTIEIPSAQNLVILATTDLHGNVWGFSYENDKDTTNTGMARIASYVEQVRKEENNVVLVD
;
A
#
# COMPACT_ATOMS: atom_id res chain seq x y z
N MET A 1 35.01 8.37 47.47
CA MET A 1 35.08 8.91 46.09
C MET A 1 35.30 10.41 46.17
N ASN A 2 36.36 10.94 45.55
CA ASN A 2 36.71 12.36 45.69
C ASN A 2 35.67 13.23 44.97
N LYS A 3 35.16 14.29 45.62
CA LYS A 3 34.13 15.19 45.03
C LYS A 3 34.52 15.73 43.63
N LYS A 4 35.82 15.85 43.35
CA LYS A 4 36.34 16.21 42.02
C LYS A 4 36.20 15.09 41.00
N GLY A 5 36.47 13.84 41.39
CA GLY A 5 36.34 12.64 40.53
C GLY A 5 34.89 12.33 40.16
N LEU A 6 33.95 12.51 41.09
CA LEU A 6 32.51 12.31 40.80
C LEU A 6 32.00 13.32 39.74
N LYS A 7 32.46 14.58 39.79
CA LYS A 7 32.07 15.59 38.80
C LYS A 7 32.59 15.28 37.40
N THR A 8 33.82 14.79 37.29
CA THR A 8 34.38 14.37 35.99
C THR A 8 33.66 13.14 35.43
N THR A 9 33.27 12.17 36.27
CA THR A 9 32.49 11.01 35.81
C THR A 9 31.10 11.41 35.31
N ILE A 10 30.40 12.31 36.02
CA ILE A 10 29.10 12.84 35.59
C ILE A 10 29.22 13.61 34.28
N LEU A 11 30.26 14.44 34.14
CA LEU A 11 30.51 15.20 32.91
C LEU A 11 30.74 14.28 31.70
N LEU A 12 31.53 13.22 31.87
CA LEU A 12 31.79 12.21 30.84
C LEU A 12 30.52 11.45 30.44
N LEU A 13 29.68 11.08 31.41
CA LEU A 13 28.39 10.43 31.16
C LEU A 13 27.44 11.35 30.36
N LEU A 14 27.42 12.63 30.71
CA LEU A 14 26.56 13.62 30.05
C LEU A 14 27.00 13.87 28.60
N LEU A 15 28.31 13.98 28.36
CA LEU A 15 28.89 14.06 27.01
C LEU A 15 28.59 12.81 26.18
N PHE A 16 28.66 11.63 26.80
CA PHE A 16 28.31 10.37 26.15
C PHE A 16 26.83 10.33 25.73
N CYS A 17 25.90 10.69 26.62
CA CYS A 17 24.47 10.81 26.28
C CYS A 17 24.20 11.81 25.16
N LEU A 18 24.90 12.95 25.16
CA LEU A 18 24.76 13.96 24.10
C LEU A 18 25.22 13.42 22.74
N SER A 19 26.35 12.70 22.72
CA SER A 19 26.85 12.08 21.48
C SER A 19 25.92 10.98 20.94
N LEU A 20 25.29 10.20 21.83
CA LEU A 20 24.33 9.16 21.44
C LEU A 20 23.06 9.76 20.82
N SER A 21 22.60 10.89 21.36
CA SER A 21 21.42 11.61 20.87
C SER A 21 21.64 12.18 19.46
N PHE A 22 22.85 12.66 19.17
CA PHE A 22 23.22 13.14 17.83
C PHE A 22 23.25 12.03 16.77
N LEU A 23 23.65 10.81 17.15
CA LEU A 23 23.64 9.66 16.26
C LEU A 23 22.23 9.15 15.95
N ALA A 24 21.31 9.24 16.91
CA ALA A 24 19.92 8.81 16.73
C ALA A 24 19.07 9.80 15.92
N SER A 25 19.47 11.08 15.83
CA SER A 25 18.74 12.13 15.13
C SER A 25 19.21 12.35 13.70
N GLN A 26 19.57 11.28 12.98
CA GLN A 26 19.87 11.41 11.55
C GLN A 26 18.56 11.61 10.77
N PRO A 27 18.50 12.59 9.85
CA PRO A 27 17.36 12.73 8.97
C PRO A 27 17.27 11.51 8.07
N THR A 28 16.23 10.71 8.24
CA THR A 28 15.87 9.67 7.28
C THR A 28 15.30 10.34 6.05
N ILE A 29 16.02 10.30 4.94
CA ILE A 29 15.43 10.59 3.63
C ILE A 29 14.62 9.35 3.26
N GLU A 30 13.32 9.39 3.49
CA GLU A 30 12.41 8.42 2.89
C GLU A 30 12.39 8.67 1.39
N ILE A 31 13.14 7.86 0.64
CA ILE A 31 12.95 7.78 -0.81
C ILE A 31 11.72 6.88 -0.98
N PRO A 32 10.57 7.40 -1.45
CA PRO A 32 9.38 6.57 -1.62
C PRO A 32 9.73 5.43 -2.57
N SER A 33 9.50 4.19 -2.14
CA SER A 33 9.62 3.04 -3.03
C SER A 33 8.62 3.19 -4.18
N ALA A 34 9.03 2.82 -5.40
CA ALA A 34 8.11 2.79 -6.53
C ALA A 34 6.92 1.88 -6.18
N GLN A 35 5.71 2.44 -6.28
CA GLN A 35 4.48 1.74 -5.94
C GLN A 35 3.77 1.29 -7.23
N ASN A 36 3.31 0.04 -7.27
CA ASN A 36 2.45 -0.42 -8.35
C ASN A 36 1.02 0.11 -8.18
N LEU A 37 0.46 0.65 -9.26
CA LEU A 37 -0.93 1.11 -9.36
C LEU A 37 -1.57 0.43 -10.57
N VAL A 38 -2.63 -0.34 -10.33
CA VAL A 38 -3.42 -1.00 -11.37
C VAL A 38 -4.71 -0.23 -11.61
N ILE A 39 -4.97 0.09 -12.88
CA ILE A 39 -6.21 0.76 -13.29
C ILE A 39 -6.95 -0.19 -14.22
N LEU A 40 -8.11 -0.66 -13.77
CA LEU A 40 -9.05 -1.44 -14.56
C LEU A 40 -10.14 -0.52 -15.07
N ALA A 41 -10.60 -0.75 -16.30
CA ALA A 41 -11.71 -0.03 -16.89
C ALA A 41 -12.73 -1.00 -17.48
N THR A 42 -14.01 -0.78 -17.21
CA THR A 42 -15.12 -1.33 -18.00
C THR A 42 -15.53 -0.32 -19.06
N THR A 43 -16.20 -0.80 -20.11
CA THR A 43 -16.79 0.04 -21.16
C THR A 43 -17.96 -0.72 -21.76
N ASP A 44 -18.94 0.02 -22.29
CA ASP A 44 -20.06 -0.54 -23.06
C ASP A 44 -20.78 -1.70 -22.37
N LEU A 45 -20.99 -1.58 -21.06
CA LEU A 45 -21.70 -2.62 -20.30
C LEU A 45 -23.14 -2.80 -20.78
N HIS A 46 -23.79 -1.74 -21.29
CA HIS A 46 -25.14 -1.75 -21.89
C HIS A 46 -26.18 -2.54 -21.06
N GLY A 47 -26.10 -2.46 -19.73
CA GLY A 47 -27.00 -3.19 -18.83
C GLY A 47 -26.84 -4.71 -18.84
N ASN A 48 -25.76 -5.23 -19.42
CA ASN A 48 -25.43 -6.65 -19.46
C ASN A 48 -24.86 -7.11 -18.10
N VAL A 49 -25.74 -7.24 -17.11
CA VAL A 49 -25.37 -7.61 -15.74
C VAL A 49 -25.01 -9.09 -15.64
N TRP A 50 -25.81 -9.95 -16.25
CA TRP A 50 -25.68 -11.41 -16.16
C TRP A 50 -25.06 -11.99 -17.42
N GLY A 51 -24.39 -13.13 -17.30
CA GLY A 51 -23.98 -13.92 -18.46
C GLY A 51 -25.17 -14.63 -19.11
N PHE A 52 -26.19 -13.87 -19.52
CA PHE A 52 -27.43 -14.37 -20.10
C PHE A 52 -27.80 -13.57 -21.36
N SER A 53 -28.18 -14.28 -22.42
CA SER A 53 -28.69 -13.70 -23.66
C SER A 53 -30.21 -13.70 -23.62
N TYR A 54 -30.81 -12.54 -23.34
CA TYR A 54 -32.27 -12.39 -23.28
C TYR A 54 -32.96 -12.60 -24.63
N GLU A 55 -32.30 -12.26 -25.74
CA GLU A 55 -32.81 -12.50 -27.10
C GLU A 55 -33.01 -14.00 -27.37
N ASN A 56 -32.10 -14.83 -26.86
CA ASN A 56 -32.06 -16.26 -27.13
C ASN A 56 -32.54 -17.12 -25.96
N ASP A 57 -32.97 -16.49 -24.86
CA ASP A 57 -33.37 -17.13 -23.61
C ASP A 57 -32.39 -18.21 -23.12
N LYS A 58 -31.09 -17.87 -23.11
CA LYS A 58 -30.02 -18.82 -22.78
C LYS A 58 -28.82 -18.18 -22.09
N ASP A 59 -28.14 -18.97 -21.27
CA ASP A 59 -26.85 -18.59 -20.69
C ASP A 59 -25.78 -18.32 -21.78
N THR A 60 -24.84 -17.43 -21.46
CA THR A 60 -23.69 -17.10 -22.31
C THR A 60 -22.42 -16.90 -21.50
N THR A 61 -21.32 -17.43 -22.06
CA THR A 61 -19.97 -17.27 -21.51
C THR A 61 -19.21 -16.09 -22.08
N ASN A 62 -19.82 -15.34 -23.01
CA ASN A 62 -19.12 -14.28 -23.75
C ASN A 62 -19.32 -12.88 -23.17
N THR A 63 -20.30 -12.68 -22.29
CA THR A 63 -20.64 -11.36 -21.74
C THR A 63 -21.10 -11.44 -20.28
N GLY A 64 -21.28 -10.29 -19.62
CA GLY A 64 -21.88 -10.18 -18.29
C GLY A 64 -20.96 -9.56 -17.24
N MET A 65 -21.45 -8.51 -16.59
CA MET A 65 -20.79 -7.82 -15.48
C MET A 65 -20.46 -8.76 -14.32
N ALA A 66 -21.30 -9.76 -14.03
CA ALA A 66 -21.03 -10.77 -13.01
C ALA A 66 -19.72 -11.53 -13.25
N ARG A 67 -19.38 -11.81 -14.52
CA ARG A 67 -18.11 -12.43 -14.87
C ARG A 67 -16.96 -11.44 -14.74
N ILE A 68 -17.13 -10.21 -15.23
CA ILE A 68 -16.13 -9.14 -15.08
C ILE A 68 -15.81 -8.92 -13.59
N ALA A 69 -16.81 -8.92 -12.71
CA ALA A 69 -16.64 -8.77 -11.28
C ALA A 69 -15.73 -9.86 -10.68
N SER A 70 -15.85 -11.11 -11.12
CA SER A 70 -14.95 -12.18 -10.66
C SER A 70 -13.48 -11.92 -11.01
N TYR A 71 -13.22 -11.35 -12.19
CA TYR A 71 -11.87 -10.95 -12.59
C TYR A 71 -11.38 -9.73 -11.80
N VAL A 72 -12.21 -8.72 -11.60
CA VAL A 72 -11.88 -7.56 -10.75
C VAL A 72 -11.54 -7.99 -9.33
N GLU A 73 -12.30 -8.93 -8.76
CA GLU A 73 -12.02 -9.50 -7.44
C GLU A 73 -10.69 -10.24 -7.40
N GLN A 74 -10.35 -10.99 -8.46
CA GLN A 74 -9.05 -11.64 -8.56
C GLN A 74 -7.92 -10.60 -8.54
N VAL A 75 -7.98 -9.57 -9.39
CA VAL A 75 -6.95 -8.53 -9.46
C VAL A 75 -6.82 -7.79 -8.12
N ARG A 76 -7.93 -7.48 -7.44
CA ARG A 76 -7.92 -6.85 -6.11
C ARG A 76 -7.35 -7.73 -5.00
N LYS A 77 -7.26 -9.05 -5.19
CA LYS A 77 -6.58 -9.97 -4.27
C LYS A 77 -5.09 -10.04 -4.54
N GLU A 78 -4.68 -9.85 -5.79
CA GLU A 78 -3.28 -9.93 -6.23
C GLU A 78 -2.52 -8.60 -6.07
N GLU A 79 -3.23 -7.47 -6.12
CA GLU A 79 -2.64 -6.13 -6.19
C GLU A 79 -3.11 -5.23 -5.05
N ASN A 80 -2.18 -4.46 -4.46
CA ASN A 80 -2.47 -3.62 -3.28
C ASN A 80 -3.18 -2.31 -3.62
N ASN A 81 -2.94 -1.74 -4.81
CA ASN A 81 -3.54 -0.47 -5.23
C ASN A 81 -4.26 -0.66 -6.56
N VAL A 82 -5.58 -0.81 -6.50
CA VAL A 82 -6.42 -1.01 -7.67
C VAL A 82 -7.49 0.05 -7.74
N VAL A 83 -7.56 0.76 -8.86
CA VAL A 83 -8.67 1.65 -9.22
C VAL A 83 -9.49 0.98 -10.31
N LEU A 84 -10.81 1.00 -10.14
CA LEU A 84 -11.76 0.55 -11.17
C LEU A 84 -12.52 1.77 -11.67
N VAL A 85 -12.60 1.92 -12.98
CA VAL A 85 -13.34 2.96 -13.70
C VAL A 85 -14.34 2.30 -14.64
N ASP A 86 -15.45 2.98 -14.93
CA ASP A 86 -16.45 2.60 -15.93
C ASP A 86 -16.69 3.78 -16.89
#